data_AF-A0AAJ2TRF3-F1
#
_entry.id   AF-A0AAJ2TRF3-F1
#
_cell.length_a   1.000
_cell.length_b   1.000
_cell.length_c   1.000
_cell.angle_alpha   90.00
_cell.angle_beta   90.00
_cell.angle_gamma   90.00
#
_symmetry.space_group_name_H-M   'P 1'
#
loop_
_entity.id
_entity.type
_entity.pdbx_description
1 polymer ?
#
loop_
_entity_poly.entity_id
_entity_poly.type
_entity_poly.pdbx_seq_one_letter_code
_entity_poly.pdbx_strand_id
1 'polypeptide(L)' 'MKAYVIEQAGGPEVLQLRDIGAPESNNDEILVRVRAFGLNRAEVYPGTWAKI' A
#
# COMPACT_ATOMS: atom_id res chain seq x y z
N MET A 1 11.94 -3.09 -3.47
CA MET A 1 11.15 -3.92 -2.53
C MET A 1 9.83 -4.26 -3.18
N LYS A 2 9.30 -5.46 -2.94
CA LYS A 2 7.99 -5.84 -3.47
C LYS A 2 6.87 -5.22 -2.64
N ALA A 3 5.88 -4.64 -3.30
CA ALA A 3 4.69 -4.05 -2.68
C ALA A 3 3.46 -4.24 -3.57
N TYR A 4 2.28 -4.36 -2.96
CA TYR A 4 1.02 -4.24 -3.67
C TYR A 4 0.65 -2.76 -3.81
N VAL A 5 0.40 -2.30 -5.04
CA VAL A 5 0.06 -0.91 -5.39
C VAL A 5 -1.33 -0.88 -6.01
N ILE A 6 -2.13 0.12 -5.62
CA ILE A 6 -3.45 0.42 -6.17
C ILE A 6 -3.38 1.83 -6.78
N GLU A 7 -3.70 1.97 -8.06
CA GLU A 7 -3.71 3.28 -8.76
C GLU A 7 -5.12 3.73 -9.16
N GLN A 8 -6.10 2.84 -9.10
CA GLN A 8 -7.48 3.12 -9.46
C GLN A 8 -8.43 2.35 -8.53
N ALA A 9 -9.63 2.88 -8.34
CA ALA A 9 -10.69 2.17 -7.63
C ALA A 9 -11.12 0.91 -8.39
N GLY A 10 -11.43 -0.16 -7.66
CA GLY A 10 -11.93 -1.42 -8.19
C GLY A 10 -11.96 -2.52 -7.13
N GLY A 11 -12.28 -3.74 -7.55
CA GLY A 11 -12.18 -4.93 -6.71
C GLY A 11 -10.74 -5.44 -6.57
N PRO A 12 -10.52 -6.66 -6.05
CA PRO A 12 -9.18 -7.21 -5.83
C PRO A 12 -8.25 -7.21 -7.06
N GLU A 13 -8.82 -7.16 -8.27
CA GLU A 13 -8.09 -7.11 -9.54
C GLU A 13 -7.19 -5.87 -9.70
N VAL A 14 -7.42 -4.80 -8.94
CA VAL A 14 -6.59 -3.58 -9.01
C VAL A 14 -5.32 -3.67 -8.17
N LEU A 15 -5.17 -4.71 -7.35
CA LEU A 15 -3.97 -4.95 -6.54
C LEU A 15 -2.83 -5.46 -7.42
N GLN A 16 -1.82 -4.62 -7.64
CA GLN A 16 -0.67 -5.00 -8.47
C GLN A 16 0.60 -5.17 -7.65
N LEU A 17 1.18 -6.37 -7.68
CA LEU A 17 2.49 -6.62 -7.09
C LEU A 17 3.58 -6.00 -7.99
N ARG A 18 4.29 -5.00 -7.46
CA ARG A 18 5.36 -4.28 -8.15
C ARG A 18 6.66 -4.32 -7.35
N ASP A 19 7.79 -4.17 -8.03
CA ASP A 19 9.06 -3.83 -7.37
C ASP A 19 9.24 -2.31 -7.40
N ILE A 20 9.41 -1.70 -6.23
CA ILE A 20 9.51 -0.25 -6.03
C ILE A 20 10.75 0.10 -5.21
N GLY A 21 11.19 1.35 -5.22
CA GLY A 21 12.26 1.81 -4.31
C GLY A 21 11.91 1.55 -2.84
N ALA A 22 12.91 1.22 -2.03
CA ALA A 22 12.69 1.22 -0.58
C ALA A 22 12.47 2.67 -0.12
N PRO A 23 11.51 2.94 0.79
CA PRO A 23 11.31 4.28 1.30
C PRO A 23 12.46 4.68 2.24
N GLU A 24 12.72 5.98 2.32
CA GLU A 24 13.61 6.58 3.33
C GLU A 24 12.79 6.96 4.56
N SER A 25 13.39 6.85 5.75
CA SER A 25 12.79 7.29 7.01
C SER A 25 13.42 8.59 7.48
N ASN A 26 12.60 9.52 7.98
CA ASN A 26 13.07 10.74 8.63
C ASN A 26 13.50 10.50 10.09
N ASN A 27 14.00 11.54 10.76
CA ASN A 27 14.53 11.45 12.14
C ASN A 27 13.54 10.90 13.18
N ASP A 28 12.23 11.06 12.94
CA ASP A 28 11.16 10.62 13.86
C ASP A 28 10.42 9.36 13.35
N GLU A 29 10.99 8.67 12.35
CA GLU A 29 10.40 7.49 11.74
C GLU A 29 11.35 6.30 11.82
N ILE A 30 10.78 5.09 11.78
CA ILE A 30 11.57 3.86 11.68
C ILE A 30 11.18 3.11 10.40
N LEU A 31 12.20 2.60 9.70
CA LEU A 31 11.98 1.75 8.54
C LEU A 31 11.78 0.30 8.98
N VAL A 32 10.58 -0.23 8.78
CA VAL A 32 10.23 -1.61 9.15
C VAL A 32 10.37 -2.55 7.95
N ARG A 33 11.14 -3.63 8.11
CA ARG A 33 11.15 -4.74 7.15
C ARG A 33 9.91 -5.62 7.33
N VAL A 34 8.92 -5.41 6.48
CA VAL A 34 7.68 -6.21 6.45
C VAL A 34 7.99 -7.67 6.09
N ARG A 35 7.55 -8.61 6.94
CA ARG A 35 7.60 -10.07 6.67
C ARG A 35 6.25 -10.64 6.25
N ALA A 36 5.17 -10.03 6.74
CA ALA A 36 3.78 -10.31 6.40
C ALA A 36 2.95 -9.04 6.64
N PHE A 37 1.82 -8.91 5.95
CA PHE A 37 0.83 -7.86 6.19
C PHE A 37 -0.58 -8.47 6.15
N GLY A 38 -1.52 -7.87 6.88
CA GLY A 38 -2.92 -8.26 6.87
C GLY A 38 -3.74 -7.42 5.89
N LEU A 39 -4.81 -8.01 5.36
CA LEU A 39 -5.88 -7.25 4.71
C LEU A 39 -6.96 -6.99 5.75
N ASN A 40 -7.40 -5.74 5.87
CA ASN A 40 -8.51 -5.38 6.75
C ASN A 40 -9.81 -5.28 5.94
N ARG A 41 -10.92 -5.09 6.65
CA ARG A 41 -12.20 -4.79 6.01
C ARG A 41 -12.20 -3.38 5.38
N ALA A 42 -11.34 -2.49 5.88
CA ALA A 42 -11.23 -1.10 5.45
C ALA A 42 -10.87 -0.98 3.96
N GLU A 43 -10.04 -1.90 3.44
CA GLU A 43 -9.56 -1.91 2.05
C GLU A 43 -10.66 -2.24 1.04
N VAL A 44 -11.80 -2.81 1.48
CA VAL A 44 -12.98 -3.06 0.62
C VAL A 44 -13.82 -1.80 0.43
N TYR A 45 -13.72 -0.84 1.35
CA TYR A 45 -14.45 0.42 1.19
C TYR A 45 -13.68 1.29 0.19
N PRO A 46 -14.31 1.72 -0.93
CA PRO A 46 -13.72 2.73 -1.79
C PRO A 46 -13.68 4.03 -0.99
N GLY A 47 -12.56 4.26 -0.30
CA GLY A 47 -12.35 5.49 0.43
C GLY A 47 -12.23 6.65 -0.54
N THR A 48 -12.67 7.83 -0.10
CA THR A 48 -12.60 9.12 -0.81
C THR A 48 -11.17 9.60 -1.11
N TRP A 49 -10.17 8.73 -1.03
CA TRP A 49 -8.73 9.00 -1.23
C TRP A 49 -8.36 9.35 -2.68
N ALA A 50 -9.27 9.14 -3.64
CA ALA A 50 -9.10 9.56 -5.04
C ALA A 50 -9.36 11.07 -5.29
N LYS A 51 -9.46 11.87 -4.23
CA LYS A 51 -9.57 13.34 -4.31
C LYS A 51 -8.51 14.01 -3.43
N ILE A 52 -7.25 13.92 -3.82
CA ILE A 52 -6.24 14.95 -3.54
C ILE A 52 -5.45 15.14 -4.83
#